data_AF-A0A955RWZ5-F1
#
_entry.id   AF-A0A955RWZ5-F1
#
_cell.length_a   1.000
_cell.length_b   1.000
_cell.length_c   1.000
_cell.angle_alpha   90.00
_cell.angle_beta   90.00
_cell.angle_gamma   90.00
#
_symmetry.space_group_name_H-M   'P 1'
#
loop_
_entity.id
_entity.type
_entity.pdbx_description
1 polymer ?
#
loop_
_entity_poly.entity_id
_entity_poly.type
_entity_poly.pdbx_seq_one_letter_code
_entity_poly.pdbx_strand_id
1 'polypeptide(L)' 'MIAVLDCNNFFVSCERVFRPELNNKPVAVLSNNDGCFVARSNEVKALGIPMGAPLFE' A
#
# COMPACT_ATOMS: atom_id res chain seq x y z
N MET A 1 -2.52 31.30 -5.61
CA MET A 1 -2.61 30.06 -6.40
C MET A 1 -2.39 28.88 -5.46
N ILE A 2 -3.15 27.79 -5.56
CA ILE A 2 -3.06 26.61 -4.68
C ILE A 2 -2.93 25.35 -5.56
N ALA A 3 -2.11 24.39 -5.14
CA ALA A 3 -1.97 23.08 -5.76
C ALA A 3 -2.06 21.96 -4.71
N VAL A 4 -2.55 20.79 -5.10
CA VAL A 4 -2.60 19.57 -4.29
C VAL A 4 -1.69 18.53 -4.91
N LEU A 5 -0.84 17.92 -4.07
CA LEU A 5 0.02 16.82 -4.46
C LEU A 5 -0.34 15.61 -3.61
N ASP A 6 -0.63 14.50 -4.28
CA ASP A 6 -0.93 13.21 -3.65
C ASP A 6 -0.02 12.13 -4.24
N CYS A 7 0.48 11.26 -3.37
CA CYS A 7 1.39 10.19 -3.77
C CYS A 7 0.64 8.88 -3.94
N ASN A 8 0.79 8.27 -5.11
CA ASN A 8 0.21 6.96 -5.39
C ASN A 8 0.80 5.89 -4.46
N ASN A 9 -0.07 5.20 -3.71
CA ASN A 9 0.29 4.07 -2.84
C ASN A 9 1.48 4.38 -1.92
N PHE A 10 1.49 5.57 -1.29
CA PHE A 10 2.68 6.18 -0.70
C PHE A 10 3.65 5.23 0.02
N PHE A 11 3.21 4.50 1.05
CA PHE A 11 4.11 3.59 1.78
C PHE A 11 4.65 2.44 0.92
N VAL A 12 3.87 1.89 0.01
CA VAL A 12 4.35 0.87 -0.95
C VAL A 12 5.39 1.46 -1.90
N SER A 13 5.17 2.70 -2.35
CA SER A 13 6.11 3.41 -3.21
C SER A 13 7.43 3.71 -2.50
N CYS A 14 7.39 4.09 -1.23
CA CYS A 14 8.58 4.25 -0.39
C CYS A 14 9.37 2.94 -0.27
N GLU A 15 8.71 1.83 0.04
CA GLU A 15 9.36 0.51 0.10
C GLU A 15 10.05 0.16 -1.22
N ARG A 16 9.38 0.39 -2.36
CA ARG A 16 9.93 0.08 -3.69
C ARG A 16 11.14 0.92 -4.08
N VAL A 17 11.29 2.14 -3.55
CA VAL A 17 12.49 2.97 -3.74
C VAL A 17 13.71 2.29 -3.12
N PHE A 18 13.57 1.74 -1.91
CA PHE A 18 14.67 1.09 -1.18
C PHE A 18 14.80 -0.41 -1.48
N ARG A 19 13.73 -1.02 -1.97
CA ARG A 19 13.62 -2.44 -2.30
C ARG A 19 13.09 -2.63 -3.72
N PRO A 20 13.91 -2.37 -4.77
CA PRO A 20 13.48 -2.44 -6.15
C PRO A 20 12.96 -3.83 -6.57
N GLU A 21 13.33 -4.89 -5.86
CA GLU A 21 12.83 -6.25 -6.08
C GLU A 21 11.34 -6.41 -5.77
N LEU A 22 10.71 -5.42 -5.12
CA LEU A 22 9.26 -5.37 -4.84
C LEU A 22 8.45 -4.75 -5.99
N ASN A 23 9.11 -4.26 -7.04
CA ASN A 23 8.43 -3.77 -8.23
C ASN A 23 7.68 -4.90 -8.94
N ASN A 24 6.47 -4.60 -9.43
CA ASN A 24 5.56 -5.54 -10.08
C ASN A 24 5.13 -6.75 -9.23
N LYS A 25 5.33 -6.67 -7.90
CA LYS A 25 4.88 -7.68 -6.95
C LYS A 25 3.68 -7.17 -6.14
N PRO A 26 2.75 -8.06 -5.75
CA PRO A 26 1.74 -7.72 -4.75
C PRO A 26 2.40 -7.34 -3.43
N VAL A 27 2.27 -6.08 -3.03
CA VAL A 27 2.78 -5.54 -1.78
C VAL A 27 1.68 -4.81 -1.04
N ALA A 28 1.61 -5.01 0.27
CA ALA A 28 0.79 -4.23 1.17
C ALA A 28 1.56 -3.88 2.44
N VAL A 29 1.17 -2.76 3.06
CA VAL A 29 1.69 -2.30 4.35
C VAL A 29 0.55 -2.39 5.34
N LEU A 30 0.83 -2.99 6.49
CA LEU A 30 -0.12 -3.18 7.58
C LEU A 30 0.17 -2.18 8.69
N SER A 31 -0.86 -1.80 9.43
CA SER A 31 -0.67 -1.06 10.68
C SER A 31 -0.17 -2.00 11.77
N ASN A 32 0.80 -1.51 12.56
CA ASN A 32 1.42 -2.29 13.62
C ASN A 32 0.46 -2.66 14.76
N ASN A 33 -0.65 -1.94 14.94
CA ASN A 33 -1.53 -2.12 16.11
C ASN A 33 -2.71 -3.06 15.85
N ASP A 34 -3.28 -3.01 14.66
CA ASP A 34 -4.54 -3.69 14.31
C ASP A 34 -4.38 -4.66 13.12
N GLY A 35 -3.18 -4.72 12.52
CA GLY A 35 -2.92 -5.60 11.37
C GLY A 35 -3.74 -5.22 10.13
N CYS A 36 -4.28 -4.01 10.06
CA CYS A 36 -5.13 -3.57 8.98
C CYS A 36 -4.33 -3.07 7.77
N PHE A 37 -4.86 -3.26 6.56
CA PHE A 37 -4.23 -2.79 5.32
C PHE A 37 -4.24 -1.25 5.20
N VAL A 38 -3.10 -0.60 5.48
CA VAL A 38 -2.95 0.88 5.45
C VAL A 38 -2.32 1.42 4.16
N ALA A 39 -1.67 0.58 3.36
CA ALA A 39 -1.32 0.90 1.98
C ALA A 39 -1.26 -0.37 1.14
N ARG A 40 -1.62 -0.27 -0.14
CA ARG A 40 -1.76 -1.42 -1.03
C ARG A 40 -1.26 -1.05 -2.42
N SER A 41 -0.44 -1.92 -2.99
CA SER A 41 -0.05 -1.87 -4.40
C SER A 41 -1.26 -2.03 -5.33
N ASN A 42 -1.15 -1.66 -6.60
CA ASN A 42 -2.25 -1.83 -7.55
C ASN A 42 -2.57 -3.32 -7.78
N GLU A 43 -1.54 -4.15 -7.71
CA GLU A 43 -1.60 -5.60 -7.74
C GLU A 43 -2.46 -6.15 -6.60
N VAL A 44 -2.31 -5.62 -5.38
CA VAL A 44 -3.15 -5.99 -4.22
C VAL A 44 -4.57 -5.43 -4.35
N LYS A 45 -4.75 -4.20 -4.88
CA LYS A 45 -6.09 -3.64 -5.13
C LYS A 45 -6.86 -4.49 -6.15
N ALA A 46 -6.18 -5.03 -7.16
CA ALA A 46 -6.79 -5.89 -8.18
C ALA A 46 -7.29 -7.22 -7.60
N LEU A 47 -6.78 -7.66 -6.44
CA LEU A 47 -7.27 -8.83 -5.70
C LEU A 47 -8.54 -8.52 -4.88
N GLY A 48 -9.06 -7.29 -4.91
CA GLY A 48 -10.30 -6.90 -4.24
C GLY A 48 -10.17 -6.64 -2.73
N ILE A 49 -8.97 -6.72 -2.16
CA ILE A 49 -8.72 -6.44 -0.73
C ILE A 49 -8.97 -4.95 -0.48
N PRO A 50 -9.91 -4.53 0.39
CA PRO A 50 -10.25 -3.12 0.60
C PRO A 50 -9.24 -2.39 1.51
N MET A 51 -9.36 -1.07 1.59
CA MET A 51 -8.56 -0.28 2.55
C MET A 51 -9.06 -0.56 3.96
N GLY A 52 -8.15 -0.72 4.91
CA GLY A 52 -8.52 -0.91 6.32
C GLY A 52 -9.16 -2.28 6.63
N ALA A 53 -9.19 -3.23 5.69
CA ALA A 53 -9.51 -4.61 6.03
C ALA A 53 -8.50 -5.15 7.06
N PRO A 54 -8.92 -6.00 8.00
CA PRO A 54 -8.00 -6.73 8.85
C PRO A 54 -7.27 -7.82 8.05
N LEU A 55 -6.03 -8.14 8.43
CA LEU A 55 -5.30 -9.27 7.85
C LEU A 55 -5.91 -10.63 8.25
N PHE A 56 -6.49 -10.70 9.45
CA PHE A 56 -7.08 -11.91 10.02
C PHE A 56 -8.53 -11.63 10.41
N GLU A 57 -9.45 -12.42 9.88
CA GLU A 57 -10.88 -12.44 10.21
C GLU A 57 -11.33 -13.90 10.45
#